data_AF-A0A3L6J8Y4-F1
#
_entry.id   AF-A0A3L6J8Y4-F1
#
_cell.length_a   1.000
_cell.length_b   1.000
_cell.length_c   1.000
_cell.angle_alpha   90.00
_cell.angle_beta   90.00
_cell.angle_gamma   90.00
#
_symmetry.space_group_name_H-M   'P 1'
#
loop_
_entity.id
_entity.type
_entity.pdbx_description
1 polymer ?
#
loop_
_entity_poly.entity_id
_entity_poly.type
_entity_poly.pdbx_seq_one_letter_code
_entity_poly.pdbx_strand_id
1 'polypeptide(L)'
;MAFSKAMLVARADLKMALQVKYVRLSLIGMGAFGPIIALLLIVLVVASVPLGADYYILMAFFPPMGATLLAMFSVIPATMISANALVGEREQNTLEPILSTPLTDRELLLGKTLSSFIPSIALLLAGTCAVLLGSTIAFVVTGKPWMMIPDVPGLFLILCAAPLVILTAVSVNIIISGKVKRVYEAYQSSGMIILVLMIPMLVPIVTLEADMPNPNVIWLANLFTFLISIILVTVTWALALKRFNRDTMVSRR
;
A
#
# COMPACT_ATOMS: atom_id res chain seq x y z
N MET A 1 13.50 -24.03 5.97
CA MET A 1 13.85 -23.61 7.34
C MET A 1 13.95 -22.09 7.51
N ALA A 2 14.57 -21.33 6.59
CA ALA A 2 14.67 -19.87 6.73
C ALA A 2 13.31 -19.15 6.67
N PHE A 3 12.43 -19.54 5.73
CA PHE A 3 11.09 -18.94 5.59
C PHE A 3 10.18 -19.21 6.81
N SER A 4 10.28 -20.40 7.41
CA SER A 4 9.49 -20.74 8.61
C SER A 4 9.90 -19.91 9.82
N LYS A 5 11.21 -19.62 9.97
CA LYS A 5 11.73 -18.72 11.01
C LYS A 5 11.28 -17.28 10.76
N ALA A 6 11.43 -16.78 9.53
CA ALA A 6 10.98 -15.43 9.15
C ALA A 6 9.47 -15.24 9.36
N MET A 7 8.64 -16.24 9.06
CA MET A 7 7.20 -16.18 9.28
C MET A 7 6.82 -16.16 10.76
N LEU A 8 7.57 -16.87 11.62
CA LEU A 8 7.36 -16.83 13.07
C LEU A 8 7.65 -15.43 13.61
N VAL A 9 8.77 -14.83 13.20
CA VAL A 9 9.11 -13.43 13.49
C VAL A 9 8.01 -12.50 13.00
N ALA A 10 7.56 -12.66 11.74
CA ALA A 10 6.54 -11.81 11.16
C ALA A 10 5.23 -11.81 11.96
N ARG A 11 4.81 -12.99 12.44
CA ARG A 11 3.61 -13.14 13.28
C ARG A 11 3.77 -12.50 14.65
N ALA A 12 4.95 -12.65 15.27
CA ALA A 12 5.24 -12.04 16.55
C ALA A 12 5.25 -10.50 16.46
N ASP A 13 5.97 -9.95 15.47
CA ASP A 13 6.03 -8.50 15.19
C ASP A 13 4.65 -7.93 14.90
N LEU A 14 3.87 -8.59 14.03
CA LEU A 14 2.53 -8.12 13.70
C LEU A 14 1.63 -8.10 14.93
N LYS A 15 1.71 -9.12 15.80
CA LYS A 15 0.92 -9.17 17.04
C LYS A 15 1.30 -8.03 17.98
N MET A 16 2.59 -7.72 18.14
CA MET A 16 3.05 -6.58 18.94
C MET A 16 2.61 -5.25 18.31
N ALA A 17 2.76 -5.09 17.00
CA ALA A 17 2.34 -3.90 16.28
C ALA A 17 0.83 -3.64 16.43
N LEU A 18 0.00 -4.69 16.42
CA LEU A 18 -1.45 -4.58 16.61
C LEU A 18 -1.88 -4.15 18.02
N GLN A 19 -1.02 -4.30 19.04
CA GLN A 19 -1.30 -3.78 20.38
C GLN A 19 -1.19 -2.25 20.44
N VAL A 20 -0.46 -1.66 19.48
CA VAL A 20 -0.26 -0.22 19.41
C VAL A 20 -1.50 0.44 18.81
N LYS A 21 -2.14 1.33 19.58
CA LYS A 21 -3.45 1.92 19.23
C LYS A 21 -3.48 2.57 17.85
N TYR A 22 -2.45 3.34 17.49
CA TYR A 22 -2.38 4.04 16.20
C TYR A 22 -2.14 3.09 15.02
N VAL A 23 -1.36 2.01 15.19
CA VAL A 23 -1.16 1.00 14.15
C VAL A 23 -2.46 0.25 13.88
N ARG A 24 -3.15 -0.21 14.93
CA ARG A 24 -4.46 -0.85 14.79
C ARG A 24 -5.49 0.07 14.15
N LEU A 25 -5.50 1.35 14.54
CA LEU A 25 -6.40 2.35 13.98
C LEU A 25 -6.07 2.65 12.52
N SER A 26 -4.80 2.59 12.10
CA SER A 26 -4.42 2.72 10.69
C SER A 26 -4.90 1.54 9.84
N LEU A 27 -4.78 0.31 10.34
CA LEU A 27 -5.21 -0.89 9.64
C LEU A 27 -6.73 -0.93 9.45
N ILE A 28 -7.48 -0.62 10.50
CA ILE A 28 -8.95 -0.65 10.46
C ILE A 28 -9.49 0.61 9.76
N GLY A 29 -9.02 1.78 10.17
CA GLY A 29 -9.49 3.06 9.66
C GLY A 29 -9.02 3.31 8.23
N MET A 30 -7.72 3.50 8.02
CA MET A 30 -7.18 3.89 6.72
C MET A 30 -7.27 2.76 5.68
N GLY A 31 -7.10 1.51 6.12
CA GLY A 31 -7.29 0.33 5.26
C GLY A 31 -8.72 0.19 4.72
N ALA A 32 -9.73 0.50 5.53
CA ALA A 32 -11.13 0.49 5.09
C ALA A 32 -11.56 1.79 4.40
N PHE A 33 -10.90 2.91 4.69
CA PHE A 33 -11.26 4.23 4.15
C PHE A 33 -11.22 4.27 2.62
N GLY A 34 -10.18 3.71 2.00
CA GLY A 34 -10.07 3.61 0.54
C GLY A 34 -11.29 2.97 -0.14
N PRO A 35 -11.63 1.69 0.16
CA PRO A 35 -12.78 1.03 -0.43
C PRO A 35 -14.12 1.67 -0.03
N ILE A 36 -14.27 2.14 1.21
CA ILE A 36 -15.50 2.82 1.65
C ILE A 36 -15.75 4.09 0.83
N ILE A 37 -14.73 4.93 0.64
CA ILE A 37 -14.87 6.15 -0.17
C ILE A 37 -15.14 5.82 -1.61
N ALA A 38 -14.40 4.87 -2.20
CA ALA A 38 -14.63 4.47 -3.58
C ALA A 38 -16.09 4.02 -3.78
N LEU A 39 -16.61 3.17 -2.90
CA LEU A 39 -18.00 2.73 -2.95
C LEU A 39 -19.00 3.86 -2.72
N LEU A 40 -18.77 4.72 -1.73
CA LEU A 40 -19.65 5.85 -1.44
C LEU A 40 -19.78 6.77 -2.64
N LEU A 41 -18.66 7.11 -3.29
CA LEU A 41 -18.68 7.97 -4.47
C LEU A 41 -19.40 7.29 -5.65
N ILE A 42 -19.15 6.00 -5.89
CA ILE A 42 -19.84 5.24 -6.95
C ILE A 42 -21.34 5.22 -6.69
N VAL A 43 -21.77 4.85 -5.49
CA VAL A 43 -23.18 4.75 -5.10
C VAL A 43 -23.86 6.11 -5.22
N LEU A 44 -23.21 7.19 -4.79
CA LEU A 44 -23.76 8.54 -4.86
C LEU A 44 -24.03 8.95 -6.31
N VAL A 45 -23.09 8.73 -7.22
CA VAL A 45 -23.27 9.06 -8.64
C VAL A 45 -24.30 8.13 -9.30
N VAL A 46 -24.24 6.84 -9.00
CA VAL A 46 -25.15 5.83 -9.52
C VAL A 46 -26.58 6.06 -9.03
N ALA A 47 -26.81 6.57 -7.83
CA ALA A 47 -28.15 6.90 -7.33
C ALA A 47 -28.67 8.27 -7.78
N SER A 48 -27.79 9.28 -7.90
CA SER A 48 -28.22 10.68 -8.02
C SER A 48 -28.24 11.23 -9.44
N VAL A 49 -27.40 10.69 -10.34
CA VAL A 49 -27.21 11.27 -11.68
C VAL A 49 -28.08 10.53 -12.71
N PRO A 50 -28.97 11.19 -13.46
CA PRO A 50 -29.76 10.53 -14.51
C PRO A 50 -28.89 10.04 -15.67
N LEU A 51 -29.40 9.06 -16.43
CA LEU A 51 -28.70 8.56 -17.62
C LEU A 51 -28.62 9.66 -18.69
N GLY A 52 -27.40 10.01 -19.11
CA GLY A 52 -27.09 11.06 -20.07
C GLY A 52 -25.58 11.17 -20.30
N ALA A 53 -25.14 12.15 -21.11
CA ALA A 53 -23.71 12.35 -21.40
C ALA A 53 -22.88 12.54 -20.12
N ASP A 54 -23.37 13.38 -19.20
CA ASP A 54 -22.72 13.66 -17.92
C ASP A 54 -22.48 12.41 -17.07
N TYR A 55 -23.43 11.45 -17.10
CA TYR A 55 -23.28 10.18 -16.39
C TYR A 55 -22.11 9.36 -16.92
N TYR A 56 -21.98 9.24 -18.24
CA TYR A 56 -20.90 8.46 -18.86
C TYR A 56 -19.54 9.12 -18.67
N ILE A 57 -19.48 10.45 -18.77
CA ILE A 57 -18.26 11.22 -18.50
C ILE A 57 -17.81 10.97 -17.06
N LEU A 58 -18.69 11.18 -16.07
CA LEU A 58 -18.37 10.94 -14.66
C LEU A 58 -17.95 9.50 -14.41
N MET A 59 -18.69 8.52 -14.92
CA MET A 59 -18.40 7.11 -14.77
C MET A 59 -17.03 6.72 -15.34
N ALA A 60 -16.58 7.33 -16.43
CA ALA A 60 -15.27 7.01 -17.03
C ALA A 60 -14.08 7.29 -16.09
N PHE A 61 -14.22 8.20 -15.12
CA PHE A 61 -13.18 8.48 -14.13
C PHE A 61 -13.11 7.45 -13.01
N PHE A 62 -14.22 6.78 -12.70
CA PHE A 62 -14.30 5.89 -11.53
C PHE A 62 -13.38 4.67 -11.59
N PRO A 63 -13.24 3.94 -12.72
CA PRO A 63 -12.34 2.79 -12.77
C PRO A 63 -10.86 3.12 -12.47
N PRO A 64 -10.19 4.07 -13.16
CA PRO A 64 -8.79 4.39 -12.88
C PRO A 64 -8.60 5.05 -11.50
N MET A 65 -9.55 5.90 -11.06
CA MET A 65 -9.49 6.51 -9.74
C MET A 65 -9.68 5.47 -8.63
N GLY A 66 -10.63 4.55 -8.78
CA GLY A 66 -10.89 3.48 -7.82
C GLY A 66 -9.66 2.59 -7.63
N ALA A 67 -9.00 2.19 -8.72
CA ALA A 67 -7.76 1.42 -8.65
C ALA A 67 -6.66 2.16 -7.89
N THR A 68 -6.47 3.44 -8.22
CA THR A 68 -5.44 4.30 -7.61
C THR A 68 -5.69 4.51 -6.12
N LEU A 69 -6.93 4.82 -5.72
CA LEU A 69 -7.30 4.99 -4.31
C LEU A 69 -7.08 3.72 -3.50
N LEU A 70 -7.50 2.56 -4.02
CA LEU A 70 -7.30 1.27 -3.35
C LEU A 70 -5.81 0.99 -3.13
N ALA A 71 -4.99 1.21 -4.15
CA ALA A 71 -3.54 1.05 -4.05
C ALA A 71 -2.93 2.02 -3.03
N MET A 72 -3.26 3.32 -3.10
CA MET A 72 -2.74 4.34 -2.17
C MET A 72 -3.07 4.02 -0.71
N PHE A 73 -4.33 3.70 -0.40
CA PHE A 73 -4.75 3.43 0.97
C PHE A 73 -4.22 2.11 1.51
N SER A 74 -3.87 1.14 0.65
CA SER A 74 -3.21 -0.10 1.07
C SER A 74 -1.75 0.07 1.49
N VAL A 75 -1.05 1.09 0.99
CA VAL A 75 0.37 1.34 1.30
C VAL A 75 0.52 1.96 2.69
N ILE A 76 -0.46 2.75 3.15
CA ILE A 76 -0.36 3.49 4.40
C ILE A 76 -0.16 2.55 5.62
N PRO A 77 -0.97 1.50 5.83
CA PRO A 77 -0.73 0.56 6.92
C PRO A 77 0.64 -0.12 6.84
N ALA A 78 1.12 -0.45 5.63
CA ALA A 78 2.43 -1.04 5.42
C ALA A 78 3.54 -0.15 5.98
N THR A 79 3.44 1.16 5.75
CA THR A 79 4.41 2.13 6.26
C THR A 79 4.35 2.28 7.77
N MET A 80 3.15 2.30 8.37
CA MET A 80 3.04 2.48 9.82
C MET A 80 3.56 1.26 10.59
N ILE A 81 3.28 0.05 10.09
CA ILE A 81 3.79 -1.19 10.71
C ILE A 81 5.32 -1.26 10.56
N SER A 82 5.84 -0.98 9.36
CA SER A 82 7.29 -1.07 9.10
C SER A 82 8.11 0.00 9.82
N ALA A 83 7.58 1.21 9.99
CA ALA A 83 8.22 2.26 10.79
C ALA A 83 8.30 1.88 12.28
N ASN A 84 7.24 1.28 12.81
CA ASN A 84 7.19 0.84 14.20
C ASN A 84 8.08 -0.39 14.47
N ALA A 85 8.37 -1.20 13.44
CA ALA A 85 9.15 -2.43 13.59
C ALA A 85 10.59 -2.21 14.05
N LEU A 86 11.23 -1.07 13.79
CA LEU A 86 12.62 -0.81 14.24
C LEU A 86 12.70 0.34 15.25
N VAL A 87 12.03 1.46 14.97
CA VAL A 87 12.05 2.60 15.89
C VAL A 87 11.18 2.35 17.11
N GLY A 88 10.03 1.69 16.93
CA GLY A 88 9.15 1.35 18.05
C GLY A 88 9.81 0.39 19.04
N GLU A 89 10.54 -0.61 18.54
CA GLU A 89 11.35 -1.51 19.39
C GLU A 89 12.48 -0.75 20.10
N ARG A 90 13.04 0.29 19.46
CA ARG A 90 14.05 1.17 20.07
C ARG A 90 13.45 1.99 21.21
N GLU A 91 12.30 2.61 20.97
CA GLU A 91 11.57 3.41 21.96
C GLU A 91 11.11 2.56 23.16
N GLN A 92 10.81 1.27 22.93
CA GLN A 92 10.36 0.33 23.95
C GLN A 92 11.52 -0.42 24.65
N ASN A 93 12.78 -0.13 24.31
CA ASN A 93 13.98 -0.83 24.81
C ASN A 93 13.96 -2.36 24.59
N THR A 94 13.30 -2.84 23.54
CA THR A 94 13.20 -4.27 23.21
C THR A 94 14.14 -4.71 22.07
N LEU A 95 14.96 -3.80 21.55
CA LEU A 95 15.94 -4.10 20.50
C LEU A 95 17.07 -5.04 20.94
N GLU A 96 17.58 -4.89 22.18
CA GLU A 96 18.73 -5.67 22.66
C GLU A 96 18.41 -7.18 22.76
N PRO A 97 17.23 -7.60 23.27
CA PRO A 97 16.80 -9.01 23.21
C PRO A 97 16.65 -9.57 21.79
N ILE A 98 16.15 -8.77 20.84
CA ILE A 98 15.93 -9.21 19.44
C ILE A 98 17.25 -9.44 18.71
N LEU A 99 18.23 -8.57 18.93
CA LEU A 99 19.58 -8.71 18.35
C LEU A 99 20.36 -9.88 18.96
N SER A 100 19.94 -10.37 20.13
CA SER A 100 20.52 -11.52 20.81
C SER A 100 19.94 -12.87 20.34
N THR A 101 18.97 -12.85 19.43
CA THR A 101 18.36 -14.07 18.90
C THR A 101 19.29 -14.81 17.93
N PRO A 102 19.22 -16.15 17.83
CA PRO A 102 20.01 -16.93 16.88
C PRO A 102 19.48 -16.86 15.44
N LEU A 103 18.96 -15.69 15.04
CA LEU A 103 18.42 -15.42 13.70
C LEU A 103 19.48 -14.74 12.85
N THR A 104 19.49 -15.05 11.55
CA THR A 104 20.34 -14.32 10.60
C THR A 104 19.72 -12.96 10.27
N ASP A 105 20.57 -11.99 9.94
CA ASP A 105 20.15 -10.64 9.51
C ASP A 105 19.11 -10.67 8.37
N ARG A 106 19.27 -11.63 7.45
CA ARG A 106 18.33 -11.83 6.33
C ARG A 106 16.98 -12.38 6.78
N GLU A 107 16.95 -13.33 7.72
CA GLU A 107 15.71 -13.88 8.26
C GLU A 107 14.93 -12.84 9.06
N LEU A 108 15.64 -11.99 9.82
CA LEU A 108 15.04 -10.90 10.59
C LEU A 108 14.48 -9.81 9.66
N LEU A 109 15.26 -9.37 8.66
CA LEU A 109 14.79 -8.42 7.65
C LEU A 109 13.54 -8.94 6.92
N LEU A 110 13.57 -10.20 6.46
CA LEU A 110 12.43 -10.85 5.81
C LEU A 110 11.22 -10.91 6.73
N GLY A 111 11.40 -11.28 8.00
CA GLY A 111 10.31 -11.29 8.98
C GLY A 111 9.64 -9.93 9.16
N LYS A 112 10.44 -8.86 9.31
CA LYS A 112 9.93 -7.48 9.44
C LYS A 112 9.24 -6.98 8.18
N THR A 113 9.72 -7.41 7.01
CA THR A 113 9.06 -7.03 5.74
C THR A 113 7.71 -7.74 5.61
N LEU A 114 7.65 -9.03 5.92
CA LEU A 114 6.43 -9.84 5.84
C LEU A 114 5.38 -9.41 6.86
N SER A 115 5.77 -8.98 8.07
CA SER A 115 4.83 -8.50 9.09
C SER A 115 4.01 -7.30 8.62
N SER A 116 4.60 -6.45 7.78
CA SER A 116 3.95 -5.25 7.22
C SER A 116 3.28 -5.54 5.87
N PHE A 117 3.91 -6.38 5.04
CA PHE A 117 3.45 -6.66 3.68
C PHE A 117 2.16 -7.50 3.64
N ILE A 118 2.09 -8.57 4.43
CA ILE A 118 0.94 -9.49 4.44
C ILE A 118 -0.38 -8.77 4.79
N PRO A 119 -0.50 -8.02 5.90
CA PRO A 119 -1.76 -7.34 6.23
C PRO A 119 -2.12 -6.28 5.19
N SER A 120 -1.14 -5.64 4.58
CA SER A 120 -1.36 -4.58 3.57
C SER A 120 -1.89 -5.14 2.25
N ILE A 121 -1.35 -6.28 1.79
CA ILE A 121 -1.92 -7.00 0.64
C ILE A 121 -3.31 -7.53 0.95
N ALA A 122 -3.51 -8.08 2.15
CA ALA A 122 -4.83 -8.58 2.55
C ALA A 122 -5.88 -7.46 2.48
N LEU A 123 -5.55 -6.25 2.95
CA LEU A 123 -6.40 -5.07 2.84
C LEU A 123 -6.61 -4.62 1.38
N LEU A 124 -5.57 -4.62 0.56
CA LEU A 124 -5.68 -4.27 -0.87
C LEU A 124 -6.66 -5.20 -1.59
N LEU A 125 -6.50 -6.51 -1.42
CA LEU A 125 -7.34 -7.52 -2.07
C LEU A 125 -8.77 -7.50 -1.51
N ALA A 126 -8.92 -7.43 -0.19
CA ALA A 126 -10.24 -7.35 0.45
C ALA A 126 -10.99 -6.08 0.03
N GLY A 127 -10.30 -4.93 -0.02
CA GLY A 127 -10.85 -3.67 -0.50
C GLY A 127 -11.26 -3.74 -1.97
N THR A 128 -10.44 -4.36 -2.81
CA THR A 128 -10.76 -4.57 -4.23
C THR A 128 -12.00 -5.45 -4.41
N CYS A 129 -12.09 -6.56 -3.68
CA CYS A 129 -13.28 -7.42 -3.69
C CYS A 129 -14.52 -6.66 -3.20
N ALA A 130 -14.40 -5.85 -2.14
CA ALA A 130 -15.50 -5.05 -1.62
C ALA A 130 -15.98 -4.02 -2.65
N VAL A 131 -15.07 -3.34 -3.34
CA VAL A 131 -15.42 -2.36 -4.38
C VAL A 131 -16.06 -3.03 -5.59
N LEU A 132 -15.54 -4.16 -6.06
CA LEU A 132 -16.12 -4.91 -7.18
C LEU A 132 -17.55 -5.38 -6.88
N LEU A 133 -17.76 -5.97 -5.70
CA LEU A 133 -19.08 -6.46 -5.28
C LEU A 133 -20.04 -5.29 -5.04
N GLY A 134 -19.62 -4.27 -4.28
CA GLY A 134 -20.48 -3.14 -3.93
C GLY A 134 -20.86 -2.28 -5.14
N SER A 135 -19.94 -2.06 -6.09
CA SER A 135 -20.25 -1.35 -7.34
C SER A 135 -21.23 -2.16 -8.20
N THR A 136 -21.02 -3.48 -8.32
CA THR A 136 -21.94 -4.36 -9.05
C THR A 136 -23.34 -4.34 -8.46
N ILE A 137 -23.46 -4.43 -7.13
CA ILE A 137 -24.75 -4.31 -6.43
C ILE A 137 -25.40 -2.95 -6.71
N ALA A 138 -24.62 -1.85 -6.67
CA ALA A 138 -25.14 -0.52 -6.94
C ALA A 138 -25.72 -0.38 -8.35
N PHE A 139 -25.06 -0.93 -9.38
CA PHE A 139 -25.58 -0.93 -10.75
C PHE A 139 -26.85 -1.77 -10.89
N VAL A 140 -26.88 -2.96 -10.29
CA VAL A 140 -28.05 -3.85 -10.34
C VAL A 140 -29.28 -3.21 -9.67
N VAL A 141 -29.10 -2.62 -8.48
CA VAL A 141 -30.20 -2.00 -7.73
C VAL A 141 -30.77 -0.78 -8.44
N THR A 142 -29.92 -0.03 -9.16
CA THR A 142 -30.35 1.20 -9.87
C THR A 142 -30.76 0.95 -11.33
N GLY A 143 -30.63 -0.28 -11.84
CA GLY A 143 -30.95 -0.63 -13.22
C GLY A 143 -30.04 0.05 -14.26
N LYS A 144 -28.85 0.50 -13.86
CA LYS A 144 -27.89 1.20 -14.72
C LYS A 144 -26.96 0.24 -15.47
N PRO A 145 -26.38 0.65 -16.60
CA PRO A 145 -25.45 -0.21 -17.34
C PRO A 145 -24.29 -0.64 -16.45
N TRP A 146 -24.01 -1.93 -16.47
CA TRP A 146 -22.92 -2.50 -15.67
C TRP A 146 -21.57 -2.03 -16.19
N MET A 147 -20.71 -1.63 -15.27
CA MET A 147 -19.32 -1.27 -15.53
C MET A 147 -18.43 -1.90 -14.48
N MET A 148 -17.28 -2.39 -14.92
CA MET A 148 -16.30 -3.02 -14.04
C MET A 148 -15.44 -1.95 -13.34
N ILE A 149 -15.53 -1.88 -12.00
CA ILE A 149 -14.75 -0.95 -11.18
C ILE A 149 -14.08 -1.74 -10.03
N PRO A 150 -12.74 -1.80 -9.96
CA PRO A 150 -11.75 -1.33 -10.94
C PRO A 150 -11.85 -2.06 -12.29
N ASP A 151 -11.44 -1.40 -13.38
CA ASP A 151 -11.39 -1.98 -14.73
C ASP A 151 -10.19 -2.93 -14.91
N VAL A 152 -10.04 -3.51 -16.11
CA VAL A 152 -8.93 -4.42 -16.43
C VAL A 152 -7.54 -3.76 -16.23
N PRO A 153 -7.27 -2.55 -16.73
CA PRO A 153 -6.03 -1.82 -16.40
C PRO A 153 -5.85 -1.61 -14.89
N GLY A 154 -6.93 -1.25 -14.17
CA GLY A 154 -6.91 -1.07 -12.73
C GLY A 154 -6.58 -2.35 -11.97
N LEU A 155 -7.11 -3.50 -12.39
CA LEU A 155 -6.74 -4.79 -11.83
C LEU A 155 -5.28 -5.14 -12.09
N PHE A 156 -4.74 -4.82 -13.27
CA PHE A 156 -3.31 -4.98 -13.53
C PHE A 156 -2.47 -4.14 -12.55
N LEU A 157 -2.86 -2.89 -12.31
CA LEU A 157 -2.22 -2.04 -11.30
C LEU A 157 -2.31 -2.66 -9.90
N ILE A 158 -3.47 -3.15 -9.49
CA ILE A 158 -3.70 -3.72 -8.15
C ILE A 158 -2.95 -5.04 -7.94
N LEU A 159 -2.88 -5.90 -8.95
CA LEU A 159 -2.29 -7.23 -8.81
C LEU A 159 -0.78 -7.24 -9.09
N CYS A 160 -0.27 -6.31 -9.90
CA CYS A 160 1.13 -6.27 -10.32
C CYS A 160 1.88 -5.09 -9.72
N ALA A 161 1.41 -3.86 -9.92
CA ALA A 161 2.14 -2.67 -9.49
C ALA A 161 2.05 -2.43 -7.98
N ALA A 162 0.84 -2.48 -7.41
CA ALA A 162 0.61 -2.17 -6.00
C ALA A 162 1.37 -3.07 -5.00
N PRO A 163 1.52 -4.39 -5.20
CA PRO A 163 2.37 -5.22 -4.34
C PRO A 163 3.83 -4.78 -4.34
N LEU A 164 4.35 -4.38 -5.50
CA LEU A 164 5.72 -3.87 -5.62
C LEU A 164 5.87 -2.50 -4.94
N VAL A 165 4.85 -1.65 -5.03
CA VAL A 165 4.82 -0.39 -4.27
C VAL A 165 4.88 -0.65 -2.77
N ILE A 166 4.05 -1.56 -2.26
CA ILE A 166 4.02 -1.91 -0.83
C ILE A 166 5.39 -2.44 -0.39
N LEU A 167 6.03 -3.32 -1.17
CA LEU A 167 7.37 -3.82 -0.87
C LEU A 167 8.42 -2.70 -0.85
N THR A 168 8.35 -1.78 -1.82
CA THR A 168 9.25 -0.62 -1.88
C THR A 168 9.07 0.24 -0.64
N ALA A 169 7.81 0.57 -0.30
CA ALA A 169 7.47 1.39 0.86
C ALA A 169 8.01 0.79 2.16
N VAL A 170 7.82 -0.51 2.37
CA VAL A 170 8.32 -1.24 3.55
C VAL A 170 9.85 -1.25 3.58
N SER A 171 10.50 -1.53 2.44
CA SER A 171 11.97 -1.58 2.36
C SER A 171 12.62 -0.22 2.61
N VAL A 172 12.05 0.85 2.05
CA VAL A 172 12.45 2.23 2.30
C VAL A 172 12.30 2.57 3.77
N ASN A 173 11.16 2.21 4.38
CA ASN A 173 10.92 2.50 5.79
C ASN A 173 11.90 1.80 6.72
N ILE A 174 12.28 0.56 6.43
CA ILE A 174 13.31 -0.15 7.19
C ILE A 174 14.66 0.56 7.12
N ILE A 175 15.03 1.09 5.95
CA ILE A 175 16.28 1.85 5.78
C ILE A 175 16.25 3.18 6.54
N ILE A 176 15.10 3.87 6.52
CA ILE A 176 14.91 5.17 7.16
C ILE A 176 14.81 5.03 8.68
N SER A 177 14.03 4.07 9.17
CA SER A 177 13.85 3.78 10.61
C SER A 177 15.17 3.50 11.32
N GLY A 178 16.14 2.90 10.65
CA GLY A 178 17.50 2.74 11.19
C GLY A 178 18.24 4.05 11.48
N LYS A 179 17.84 5.17 10.85
CA LYS A 179 18.52 6.47 10.94
C LYS A 179 17.82 7.48 11.85
N VAL A 180 16.51 7.34 12.06
CA VAL A 180 15.72 8.32 12.82
C VAL A 180 15.52 7.87 14.26
N LYS A 181 15.25 8.84 15.15
CA LYS A 181 15.06 8.56 16.59
C LYS A 181 13.60 8.37 16.98
N ARG A 182 12.66 8.90 16.18
CA ARG A 182 11.21 8.87 16.47
C ARG A 182 10.42 8.22 15.35
N VAL A 183 9.38 7.45 15.71
CA VAL A 183 8.50 6.76 14.74
C VAL A 183 7.85 7.75 13.75
N TYR A 184 7.48 8.95 14.22
CA TYR A 184 6.85 9.97 13.37
C TYR A 184 7.77 10.52 12.26
N GLU A 185 9.07 10.66 12.54
CA GLU A 185 10.06 11.10 11.55
C GLU A 185 10.24 10.06 10.44
N ALA A 186 10.20 8.77 10.78
CA ALA A 186 10.21 7.68 9.80
C ALA A 186 8.98 7.73 8.89
N TYR A 187 7.80 8.01 9.48
CA TYR A 187 6.55 8.08 8.73
C TYR A 187 6.53 9.23 7.72
N GLN A 188 6.90 10.45 8.12
CA GLN A 188 6.91 11.60 7.19
C GLN A 188 7.91 11.41 6.04
N SER A 189 9.12 10.93 6.35
CA SER A 189 10.19 10.78 5.35
C SER A 189 9.91 9.64 4.37
N SER A 190 9.35 8.52 4.83
CA SER A 190 8.88 7.45 3.93
C SER A 190 7.65 7.86 3.14
N GLY A 191 6.73 8.60 3.76
CA GLY A 191 5.52 9.12 3.11
C GLY A 191 5.82 9.98 1.89
N MET A 192 6.86 10.82 1.93
CA MET A 192 7.28 11.64 0.78
C MET A 192 7.71 10.77 -0.42
N ILE A 193 8.53 9.74 -0.19
CA ILE A 193 9.01 8.86 -1.27
C ILE A 193 7.85 8.12 -1.92
N ILE A 194 6.88 7.70 -1.11
CA ILE A 194 5.70 6.97 -1.58
C ILE A 194 4.79 7.89 -2.38
N LEU A 195 4.58 9.12 -1.92
CA LEU A 195 3.78 10.10 -2.65
C LEU A 195 4.36 10.37 -4.05
N VAL A 196 5.68 10.44 -4.20
CA VAL A 196 6.35 10.55 -5.50
C VAL A 196 6.07 9.32 -6.37
N LEU A 197 6.07 8.12 -5.78
CA LEU A 197 5.78 6.87 -6.49
C LEU A 197 4.32 6.80 -6.98
N MET A 198 3.39 7.50 -6.33
CA MET A 198 1.98 7.56 -6.74
C MET A 198 1.71 8.55 -7.88
N ILE A 199 2.65 9.46 -8.22
CA ILE A 199 2.44 10.47 -9.26
C ILE A 199 2.03 9.85 -10.61
N PRO A 200 2.69 8.80 -11.13
CA PRO A 200 2.30 8.20 -12.39
C PRO A 200 0.86 7.69 -12.41
N MET A 201 0.34 7.23 -11.27
CA MET A 201 -1.03 6.71 -11.14
C MET A 201 -2.09 7.82 -11.23
N LEU A 202 -1.69 9.09 -11.02
CA LEU A 202 -2.57 10.26 -11.15
C LEU A 202 -2.61 10.83 -12.57
N VAL A 203 -1.65 10.46 -13.43
CA VAL A 203 -1.55 10.96 -14.81
C VAL A 203 -2.85 10.78 -15.62
N PRO A 204 -3.56 9.64 -15.55
CA PRO A 204 -4.79 9.45 -16.31
C PRO A 204 -5.93 10.39 -15.92
N ILE A 205 -5.87 10.99 -14.73
CA ILE A 205 -6.88 11.96 -14.25
C ILE A 205 -6.67 13.33 -14.90
N VAL A 206 -5.43 13.66 -15.27
CA VAL A 206 -5.05 14.99 -15.80
C VAL A 206 -5.01 14.99 -17.34
N THR A 207 -4.83 13.82 -17.94
CA THR A 207 -4.67 13.64 -19.39
C THR A 207 -6.00 13.22 -20.02
N LEU A 208 -6.85 14.21 -20.28
CA LEU A 208 -8.18 14.00 -20.84
C LEU A 208 -8.16 14.08 -22.36
N GLU A 209 -8.87 13.18 -23.02
CA GLU A 209 -9.20 13.24 -24.44
C GLU A 209 -10.72 13.26 -24.58
N ALA A 210 -11.26 14.30 -25.21
CA ALA A 210 -12.71 14.51 -25.32
C ALA A 210 -13.46 14.40 -23.97
N ASP A 211 -12.94 15.07 -22.93
CA ASP A 211 -13.45 15.10 -21.55
C ASP A 211 -13.47 13.75 -20.82
N MET A 212 -12.86 12.70 -21.40
CA MET A 212 -12.77 11.37 -20.81
C MET A 212 -11.29 10.95 -20.63
N PRO A 213 -10.98 10.11 -19.62
CA PRO A 213 -9.65 9.52 -19.49
C PRO A 213 -9.30 8.67 -20.73
N ASN A 214 -8.14 8.93 -21.34
CA ASN A 214 -7.67 8.11 -22.46
C ASN A 214 -7.27 6.70 -21.97
N PRO A 215 -7.89 5.61 -22.48
CA PRO A 215 -7.52 4.23 -22.12
C PRO A 215 -6.04 3.89 -22.34
N ASN A 216 -5.41 4.42 -23.39
CA ASN A 216 -4.00 4.18 -23.69
C ASN A 216 -3.10 4.81 -22.63
N VAL A 217 -3.47 5.99 -22.14
CA VAL A 217 -2.70 6.67 -21.09
C VAL A 217 -2.85 5.96 -19.75
N ILE A 218 -4.03 5.39 -19.43
CA ILE A 218 -4.21 4.54 -18.26
C ILE A 218 -3.25 3.34 -18.30
N TRP A 219 -3.22 2.61 -19.42
CA TRP A 219 -2.30 1.48 -19.58
C TRP A 219 -0.83 1.88 -19.46
N LEU A 220 -0.45 2.97 -20.13
CA LEU A 220 0.93 3.45 -20.10
C LEU A 220 1.35 3.90 -18.70
N ALA A 221 0.47 4.61 -17.98
CA ALA A 221 0.69 5.00 -16.59
C ALA A 221 0.87 3.78 -15.67
N ASN A 222 0.02 2.75 -15.81
CA ASN A 222 0.09 1.54 -15.00
C ASN A 222 1.35 0.72 -15.30
N LEU A 223 1.72 0.61 -16.58
CA LEU A 223 2.94 -0.07 -17.00
C LEU A 223 4.19 0.68 -16.50
N PHE A 224 4.19 2.02 -16.61
CA PHE A 224 5.28 2.84 -16.12
C PHE A 224 5.44 2.74 -14.60
N THR A 225 4.32 2.77 -13.86
CA THR A 225 4.29 2.53 -12.41
C THR A 225 4.88 1.16 -12.08
N PHE A 226 4.49 0.12 -12.82
CA PHE A 226 4.99 -1.24 -12.62
C PHE A 226 6.51 -1.32 -12.86
N LEU A 227 7.02 -0.78 -13.96
CA LEU A 227 8.44 -0.79 -14.30
C LEU A 227 9.28 -0.02 -13.27
N ILE A 228 8.85 1.18 -12.88
CA ILE A 228 9.51 1.97 -11.84
C ILE A 228 9.52 1.18 -10.52
N SER A 229 8.40 0.55 -10.17
CA SER A 229 8.29 -0.20 -8.92
C SER A 229 9.23 -1.42 -8.91
N ILE A 230 9.44 -2.10 -10.04
CA ILE A 230 10.44 -3.18 -10.14
C ILE A 230 11.84 -2.64 -9.84
N ILE A 231 12.23 -1.54 -10.49
CA ILE A 231 13.55 -0.93 -10.30
C ILE A 231 13.72 -0.49 -8.85
N LEU A 232 12.70 0.14 -8.26
CA LEU A 232 12.77 0.62 -6.88
C LEU A 232 12.79 -0.52 -5.87
N VAL A 233 11.97 -1.57 -6.03
CA VAL A 233 12.03 -2.76 -5.16
C VAL A 233 13.43 -3.37 -5.19
N THR A 234 13.99 -3.59 -6.39
CA THR A 234 15.30 -4.24 -6.50
C THR A 234 16.42 -3.40 -5.88
N VAL A 235 16.43 -2.08 -6.12
CA VAL A 235 17.40 -1.15 -5.53
C VAL A 235 17.21 -1.05 -4.01
N THR A 236 15.99 -0.85 -3.53
CA THR A 236 15.72 -0.67 -2.09
C THR A 236 15.95 -1.95 -1.31
N TRP A 237 15.64 -3.12 -1.87
CA TRP A 237 15.94 -4.42 -1.27
C TRP A 237 17.45 -4.65 -1.16
N ALA A 238 18.21 -4.37 -2.23
CA ALA A 238 19.66 -4.49 -2.21
C ALA A 238 20.30 -3.53 -1.18
N LEU A 239 19.78 -2.31 -1.06
CA LEU A 239 20.24 -1.33 -0.07
C LEU A 239 19.87 -1.76 1.35
N ALA A 240 18.69 -2.33 1.56
CA ALA A 240 18.25 -2.85 2.85
C ALA A 240 19.18 -3.98 3.33
N LEU A 241 19.48 -4.95 2.46
CA LEU A 241 20.40 -6.04 2.78
C LEU A 241 21.83 -5.56 3.11
N LYS A 242 22.32 -4.53 2.42
CA LYS A 242 23.67 -3.97 2.68
C LYS A 242 23.74 -3.13 3.96
N ARG A 243 22.68 -2.39 4.27
CA ARG A 243 22.62 -1.50 5.45
C ARG A 243 22.17 -2.18 6.72
N PHE A 244 21.50 -3.32 6.62
CA PHE A 244 21.10 -4.09 7.79
C PHE A 244 22.33 -4.78 8.37
N ASN A 245 23.02 -4.08 9.27
CA ASN A 245 24.14 -4.62 10.04
C ASN A 245 23.87 -4.36 11.53
N ARG A 246 23.60 -5.46 12.26
CA ARG A 246 23.25 -5.49 13.69
C ARG A 246 24.18 -4.64 14.56
N ASP A 247 25.48 -4.66 14.28
CA ASP A 247 26.50 -4.02 15.13
C ASP A 247 26.45 -2.49 15.04
N THR A 248 26.06 -1.96 13.88
CA THR A 248 25.97 -0.51 13.66
C THR A 248 24.71 0.10 14.29
N MET A 249 23.65 -0.69 14.48
CA MET A 249 22.38 -0.21 15.05
C MET A 249 22.42 -0.04 16.58
N VAL A 250 23.33 -0.74 17.27
CA VAL A 250 23.56 -0.62 18.73
C VAL A 250 24.45 0.58 19.06
N SER A 251 25.41 0.90 18.20
CA SER A 251 26.39 1.99 18.44
C SER A 251 25.84 3.42 18.30
N ARG A 252 24.68 3.59 17.65
CA ARG A 252 24.02 4.89 17.45
C ARG A 252 22.93 5.11 18.50
N ARG A 253 23.33 5.49 19.71
CA ARG A 253 22.44 6.07 20.74
C ARG A 253 22.18 7.56 20.46
#